data_AF-W2Q0Z3-F1
#
_entry.id   AF-W2Q0Z3-F1
#
_cell.length_a   1.000
_cell.length_b   1.000
_cell.length_c   1.000
_cell.angle_alpha   90.00
_cell.angle_beta   90.00
_cell.angle_gamma   90.00
#
_symmetry.space_group_name_H-M   'P 1'
#
loop_
_entity.id
_entity.type
_entity.pdbx_description
1 polymer ?
#
loop_
_entity_poly.entity_id
_entity_poly.type
_entity_poly.pdbx_seq_one_letter_code
_entity_poly.pdbx_strand_id
1 'polypeptide(L)'
;MSPLDWGKLGDCPEIEAVLHSLHFRPGAVRSAHTLYVCNMNTYLVAKCYYGKASRIASTSNHSSQNDVKMQIVANVLFSGSNSVEKGVDFTFTCWYEIKNPLKAGLSPTMTMFTAEPYIDGEY
;
A
#
# COMPACT_ATOMS: atom_id res chain seq x y z
N MET A 1 -11.72 -3.99 21.37
CA MET A 1 -11.65 -3.90 19.89
C MET A 1 -12.60 -4.93 19.31
N SER A 2 -13.51 -4.52 18.43
CA SER A 2 -14.30 -5.46 17.62
C SER A 2 -13.40 -6.12 16.56
N PRO A 3 -13.65 -7.38 16.17
CA PRO A 3 -12.90 -8.03 15.09
C PRO A 3 -13.03 -7.24 13.79
N LEU A 4 -11.96 -7.17 12.99
CA LEU A 4 -12.05 -6.70 11.61
C LEU A 4 -12.97 -7.65 10.82
N ASP A 5 -14.11 -7.11 10.37
CA ASP A 5 -15.08 -7.81 9.54
C ASP A 5 -14.72 -7.64 8.06
N TRP A 6 -14.02 -8.63 7.51
CA TRP A 6 -13.61 -8.68 6.10
C TRP A 6 -14.81 -8.85 5.14
N GLY A 7 -16.00 -9.17 5.64
CA GLY A 7 -17.23 -9.32 4.85
C GLY A 7 -17.80 -8.00 4.31
N LYS A 8 -17.31 -6.85 4.81
CA LYS A 8 -17.72 -5.50 4.34
C LYS A 8 -16.85 -4.93 3.22
N LEU A 9 -15.97 -5.73 2.62
CA LEU A 9 -15.12 -5.30 1.50
C LEU A 9 -15.91 -4.79 0.28
N GLY A 10 -17.20 -5.14 0.16
CA GLY A 10 -18.07 -4.71 -0.94
C GLY A 10 -18.35 -3.21 -0.97
N ASP A 11 -18.15 -2.49 0.14
CA ASP A 11 -18.33 -1.04 0.25
C ASP A 11 -17.00 -0.28 0.24
N CYS A 12 -15.92 -0.87 -0.28
CA CYS A 12 -14.62 -0.20 -0.34
C CYS A 12 -14.71 1.06 -1.24
N PRO A 13 -14.34 2.25 -0.74
CA PRO A 13 -14.43 3.47 -1.51
C PRO A 13 -13.45 3.43 -2.69
N GLU A 14 -13.95 3.80 -3.86
CA GLU A 14 -13.12 3.96 -5.05
C GLU A 14 -12.34 5.27 -4.98
N ILE A 15 -11.12 5.25 -5.50
CA ILE A 15 -10.33 6.46 -5.69
C ILE A 15 -10.04 6.66 -7.18
N GLU A 16 -9.99 7.92 -7.57
CA GLU A 16 -9.36 8.33 -8.82
C GLU A 16 -7.97 8.83 -8.48
N ALA A 17 -6.95 8.28 -9.14
CA ALA A 17 -5.58 8.61 -8.82
C ALA A 17 -4.66 8.59 -10.05
N VAL A 18 -3.63 9.44 -9.99
CA VAL A 18 -2.56 9.52 -10.98
C VAL A 18 -1.28 8.98 -10.34
N LEU A 19 -0.79 7.86 -10.87
CA LEU A 19 0.49 7.28 -10.47
C LEU A 19 1.60 7.87 -11.34
N HIS A 20 2.60 8.48 -10.69
CA HIS A 20 3.74 9.01 -11.42
C HIS A 20 4.65 7.87 -11.90
N SER A 21 4.98 7.87 -13.20
CA SER A 21 5.74 6.79 -13.86
C SER A 21 7.18 6.68 -13.35
N LEU A 22 7.78 7.81 -12.97
CA LEU A 22 9.09 7.84 -12.33
C LEU A 22 8.96 7.40 -10.87
N HIS A 23 9.53 6.23 -10.54
CA HIS A 23 9.76 5.86 -9.14
C HIS A 23 10.91 6.69 -8.58
N PHE A 24 10.74 7.22 -7.38
CA PHE A 24 11.81 8.00 -6.74
C PHE A 24 12.77 7.10 -5.95
N ARG A 25 12.37 5.87 -5.56
CA ARG A 25 13.26 4.93 -4.85
C ARG A 25 12.92 3.46 -5.16
N PRO A 26 13.85 2.66 -5.69
CA PRO A 26 13.70 1.21 -5.76
C PRO A 26 14.05 0.56 -4.40
N GLY A 27 13.27 -0.45 -4.01
CA GLY A 27 13.59 -1.36 -2.91
C GLY A 27 14.14 -2.69 -3.43
N ALA A 28 14.15 -3.74 -2.60
CA ALA A 28 14.57 -5.07 -3.05
C ALA A 28 13.53 -5.75 -3.96
N VAL A 29 12.24 -5.56 -3.66
CA VAL A 29 11.12 -6.25 -4.33
C VAL A 29 9.99 -5.32 -4.77
N ARG A 30 10.00 -4.05 -4.32
CA ARG A 30 8.98 -3.04 -4.64
C ARG A 30 9.62 -1.71 -5.00
N SER A 31 8.99 -0.96 -5.88
CA SER A 31 9.33 0.42 -6.21
C SER A 31 8.38 1.39 -5.51
N ALA A 32 8.88 2.53 -5.05
CA ALA A 32 8.09 3.61 -4.48
C ALA A 32 7.84 4.72 -5.51
N HIS A 33 6.57 5.10 -5.64
CA HIS A 33 6.07 6.06 -6.62
C HIS A 33 5.21 7.12 -5.93
N THR A 34 5.22 8.33 -6.45
CA THR A 34 4.25 9.36 -6.07
C THR A 34 2.88 8.99 -6.63
N LEU A 35 1.86 9.00 -5.78
CA LEU A 35 0.46 8.79 -6.14
C LEU A 35 -0.34 10.03 -5.75
N TYR A 36 -0.90 10.73 -6.73
CA TYR A 36 -1.85 11.82 -6.47
C TYR A 36 -3.27 11.27 -6.46
N VAL A 37 -4.00 11.47 -5.36
CA VAL A 37 -5.39 11.02 -5.19
C VAL A 37 -6.32 12.19 -5.48
N CYS A 38 -6.94 12.18 -6.67
CA CYS A 38 -7.64 13.32 -7.25
C CYS A 38 -8.84 13.77 -6.40
N ASN A 39 -9.65 12.84 -5.94
CA ASN A 39 -10.87 13.12 -5.17
C ASN A 39 -10.57 13.59 -3.74
N MET A 40 -9.37 13.35 -3.23
CA MET A 40 -8.94 13.76 -1.89
C MET A 40 -7.96 14.94 -1.92
N ASN A 41 -7.51 15.37 -3.10
CA ASN A 41 -6.49 16.40 -3.30
C ASN A 41 -5.25 16.19 -2.40
N THR A 42 -4.72 14.96 -2.37
CA THR A 42 -3.60 14.58 -1.52
C THR A 42 -2.61 13.67 -2.23
N TYR A 43 -1.40 13.59 -1.69
CA TYR A 43 -0.33 12.73 -2.18
C TYR A 43 -0.08 11.56 -1.22
N LEU A 44 0.08 10.38 -1.79
CA LEU A 44 0.51 9.17 -1.12
C LEU A 44 1.75 8.61 -1.81
N VAL A 45 2.41 7.66 -1.15
CA VAL A 45 3.48 6.85 -1.73
C VAL A 45 2.92 5.49 -2.10
N ALA A 46 2.80 5.22 -3.40
CA ALA A 46 2.43 3.91 -3.90
C ALA A 46 3.65 2.99 -3.99
N LYS A 47 3.54 1.81 -3.40
CA LYS A 47 4.54 0.75 -3.47
C LYS A 47 4.03 -0.38 -4.38
N CYS A 48 4.78 -0.64 -5.43
CA CYS A 48 4.41 -1.56 -6.49
C CYS A 48 5.44 -2.69 -6.60
N TYR A 49 4.99 -3.94 -6.66
CA TYR A 49 5.88 -5.07 -6.92
C TYR A 49 6.38 -5.03 -8.37
N TYR A 50 7.64 -5.41 -8.60
CA TYR A 50 8.21 -5.55 -9.94
C TYR A 50 8.92 -6.90 -10.13
N GLY A 51 9.27 -7.22 -11.38
CA GLY A 51 10.03 -8.43 -11.72
C GLY A 51 9.30 -9.74 -11.40
N LYS A 52 9.99 -10.69 -10.76
CA LYS A 52 9.39 -11.98 -10.37
C LYS A 52 8.35 -11.82 -9.27
N ALA A 53 8.56 -10.86 -8.36
CA ALA A 53 7.66 -10.61 -7.24
C ALA A 53 6.29 -10.08 -7.71
N SER A 54 6.24 -9.29 -8.79
CA SER A 54 4.95 -8.82 -9.33
C SER A 54 4.08 -9.95 -9.84
N ARG A 55 4.68 -10.98 -10.45
CA ARG A 55 3.94 -12.16 -10.95
C ARG A 55 3.32 -12.94 -9.80
N ILE A 56 4.11 -13.21 -8.76
CA ILE A 56 3.64 -13.89 -7.54
C ILE A 56 2.56 -13.05 -6.87
N ALA A 57 2.76 -11.73 -6.80
CA ALA A 57 1.80 -10.83 -6.20
C ALA A 57 0.47 -10.79 -6.96
N SER A 58 0.52 -10.88 -8.29
CA SER A 58 -0.65 -10.85 -9.17
C SER A 58 -1.47 -12.15 -9.19
N THR A 59 -0.86 -13.29 -8.86
CA THR A 59 -1.50 -14.61 -8.89
C THR A 59 -1.85 -15.16 -7.51
N SER A 60 -1.16 -14.69 -6.46
CA SER A 60 -1.56 -14.96 -5.08
C SER A 60 -2.57 -13.90 -4.66
N ASN A 61 -3.82 -14.29 -4.47
CA ASN A 61 -4.95 -13.42 -4.10
C ASN A 61 -4.73 -12.55 -2.82
N HIS A 62 -3.56 -12.63 -2.18
CA HIS A 62 -3.33 -12.10 -0.84
C HIS A 62 -1.96 -11.45 -0.60
N SER A 63 -1.08 -11.25 -1.59
CA SER A 63 0.26 -10.70 -1.33
C SER A 63 0.24 -9.28 -0.70
N SER A 64 -0.37 -8.31 -1.38
CA SER A 64 -0.48 -6.93 -0.88
C SER A 64 -1.38 -6.84 0.36
N GLN A 65 -2.43 -7.66 0.42
CA GLN A 65 -3.31 -7.75 1.60
C GLN A 65 -2.55 -8.27 2.83
N ASN A 66 -1.68 -9.26 2.66
CA ASN A 66 -0.87 -9.82 3.73
C ASN A 66 0.17 -8.81 4.22
N ASP A 67 0.76 -8.02 3.33
CA ASP A 67 1.65 -6.91 3.72
C ASP A 67 0.91 -5.92 4.62
N VAL A 68 -0.29 -5.50 4.23
CA VAL A 68 -1.11 -4.58 5.04
C VAL A 68 -1.48 -5.21 6.39
N LYS A 69 -1.90 -6.48 6.40
CA LYS A 69 -2.20 -7.21 7.64
C LYS A 69 -0.98 -7.27 8.56
N MET A 70 0.20 -7.56 8.02
CA MET A 70 1.44 -7.61 8.78
C MET A 70 1.76 -6.25 9.41
N GLN A 71 1.59 -5.15 8.65
CA GLN A 71 1.83 -3.80 9.16
C GLN A 71 0.84 -3.42 10.28
N ILE A 72 -0.44 -3.77 10.14
CA ILE A 72 -1.44 -3.58 11.20
C ILE A 72 -1.06 -4.36 12.47
N VAL A 73 -0.67 -5.63 12.32
CA VAL A 73 -0.25 -6.47 13.45
C VAL A 73 0.98 -5.89 14.13
N ALA A 74 1.99 -5.44 13.37
CA ALA A 74 3.17 -4.78 13.91
C ALA A 74 2.79 -3.52 14.71
N ASN A 75 1.91 -2.67 14.16
CA ASN A 75 1.45 -1.46 14.85
C ASN A 75 0.80 -1.78 16.21
N VAL A 76 -0.10 -2.77 16.23
CA VAL A 76 -0.77 -3.20 17.47
C VAL A 76 0.22 -3.73 18.51
N LEU A 77 1.23 -4.49 18.08
CA LEU A 77 2.20 -5.12 18.99
C LEU A 77 3.18 -4.10 19.60
N PHE A 78 3.58 -3.08 18.84
CA PHE A 78 4.70 -2.23 19.23
C PHE A 78 4.29 -0.82 19.67
N SER A 79 3.19 -0.26 19.17
CA SER A 79 2.78 1.10 19.51
C SER A 79 2.12 1.22 20.88
N GLY A 80 1.65 0.11 21.45
CA GLY A 80 1.09 0.05 22.81
C GLY A 80 2.07 -0.44 23.88
N SER A 81 3.33 -0.72 23.53
CA SER A 81 4.28 -1.27 24.50
C SER A 81 4.88 -0.18 25.37
N ASN A 82 4.67 -0.25 26.68
CA ASN A 82 5.31 0.64 27.67
C ASN A 82 6.85 0.42 27.79
N SER A 83 7.43 -0.46 26.97
CA SER A 83 8.85 -0.82 27.02
C SER A 83 9.77 0.07 26.18
N VAL A 84 9.22 1.07 25.46
CA VAL A 84 10.02 2.00 24.63
C VAL A 84 9.97 3.41 25.22
N GLU A 85 11.14 4.03 25.37
CA GLU A 85 11.30 5.38 25.96
C GLU A 85 10.66 6.49 25.11
N LYS A 86 10.50 6.23 23.81
CA LYS A 86 9.74 7.06 22.87
C LYS A 86 8.68 6.20 22.20
N GLY A 87 7.47 6.74 22.08
CA GLY A 87 6.39 6.09 21.34
C GLY A 87 6.82 5.85 19.89
N VAL A 88 6.59 4.63 19.41
CA VAL A 88 6.78 4.25 18.00
C VAL A 88 5.40 4.12 17.38
N ASP A 89 5.18 4.75 16.24
CA ASP A 89 3.95 4.62 15.46
C ASP A 89 4.29 4.13 14.05
N PHE A 90 3.47 3.24 13.52
CA PHE A 90 3.60 2.78 12.14
C PHE A 90 2.68 3.60 11.26
N THR A 91 3.16 3.95 10.07
CA THR A 91 2.28 4.57 9.09
C THR A 91 1.12 3.64 8.77
N PHE A 92 -0.06 4.22 8.56
CA PHE A 92 -1.17 3.48 7.99
C PHE A 92 -0.84 3.09 6.54
N THR A 93 -1.27 1.89 6.13
CA THR A 93 -1.13 1.42 4.76
C THR A 93 -2.43 0.77 4.30
N CYS A 94 -2.78 0.98 3.03
CA CYS A 94 -3.90 0.34 2.35
C CYS A 94 -3.43 -0.40 1.12
N TRP A 95 -4.11 -1.49 0.75
CA TRP A 95 -3.99 -2.06 -0.59
C TRP A 95 -5.10 -1.50 -1.49
N TYR A 96 -4.79 -1.39 -2.77
CA TYR A 96 -5.70 -0.92 -3.81
C TYR A 96 -5.66 -1.90 -4.98
N GLU A 97 -6.83 -2.19 -5.52
CA GLU A 97 -6.99 -2.97 -6.75
C GLU A 97 -7.11 -2.05 -7.95
N ILE A 98 -6.40 -2.38 -9.03
CA ILE A 98 -6.43 -1.62 -10.28
C ILE A 98 -7.46 -2.28 -11.20
N LYS A 99 -8.61 -1.62 -11.38
CA LYS A 99 -9.72 -2.11 -12.21
C LYS A 99 -9.30 -2.49 -13.63
N ASN A 100 -8.44 -1.68 -14.25
CA ASN A 100 -7.97 -1.93 -15.62
C ASN A 100 -6.54 -1.39 -15.80
N PRO A 101 -5.50 -2.22 -15.57
CA PRO A 101 -4.11 -1.80 -15.67
C PRO A 101 -3.73 -1.29 -17.06
N LEU A 102 -4.21 -1.97 -18.11
CA LEU A 102 -3.92 -1.61 -19.50
C LEU A 102 -4.48 -0.24 -19.87
N LYS A 103 -5.73 0.05 -19.47
CA LYS A 103 -6.35 1.37 -19.69
C LYS A 103 -5.61 2.47 -18.92
N ALA A 104 -5.00 2.14 -17.79
CA ALA A 104 -4.16 3.06 -17.00
C ALA A 104 -2.73 3.19 -17.54
N GLY A 105 -2.37 2.53 -18.65
CA GLY A 105 -1.00 2.55 -19.19
C GLY A 105 0.01 1.76 -18.36
N LEU A 106 -0.45 0.84 -17.52
CA LEU A 106 0.36 -0.01 -16.65
C LEU A 106 0.55 -1.41 -17.23
N SER A 107 1.51 -2.15 -16.69
CA SER A 107 1.69 -3.58 -17.02
C SER A 107 0.43 -4.38 -16.68
N PRO A 108 0.00 -5.36 -17.51
CA PRO A 108 -1.13 -6.24 -17.20
C PRO A 108 -1.00 -6.99 -15.88
N THR A 109 0.23 -7.24 -15.42
CA THR A 109 0.51 -7.94 -14.16
C THR A 109 0.41 -7.00 -12.94
N MET A 110 0.28 -5.70 -13.15
CA MET A 110 0.16 -4.71 -12.09
C MET A 110 -1.32 -4.54 -11.74
N THR A 111 -1.86 -5.50 -11.01
CA THR A 111 -3.28 -5.57 -10.64
C THR A 111 -3.57 -4.95 -9.28
N MET A 112 -2.54 -4.73 -8.47
CA MET A 112 -2.65 -4.16 -7.13
C MET A 112 -1.39 -3.43 -6.70
N PHE A 113 -1.54 -2.52 -5.76
CA PHE A 113 -0.44 -1.84 -5.08
C PHE A 113 -0.84 -1.55 -3.62
N THR A 114 0.15 -1.21 -2.79
CA THR A 114 -0.10 -0.64 -1.46
C THR A 114 0.22 0.84 -1.47
N ALA A 115 -0.49 1.66 -0.72
CA ALA A 115 -0.12 3.07 -0.53
C ALA A 115 -0.12 3.47 0.94
N GLU A 116 0.76 4.41 1.26
CA GLU A 116 0.97 4.96 2.60
C GLU A 116 1.23 6.48 2.51
N PRO A 117 1.07 7.23 3.61
CA PRO A 117 1.46 8.63 3.66
C PRO A 117 2.94 8.82 3.34
N TYR A 118 3.26 9.96 2.72
CA TYR A 118 4.65 10.39 2.60
C TYR A 118 5.22 10.71 3.99
N ILE A 119 6.47 10.29 4.23
CA ILE A 119 7.22 10.64 5.43
C ILE A 119 8.33 11.60 5.01
N ASP A 120 8.32 12.80 5.58
CA ASP A 120 9.37 13.79 5.38
C ASP A 120 10.58 13.47 6.26
N GLY A 121 11.78 13.84 5.79
CA GLY A 121 13.05 13.58 6.47
C GLY A 121 13.87 12.41 5.90
N GLU A 122 14.94 12.07 6.61
CA GLU A 122 15.84 10.98 6.21
C GLU A 122 15.23 9.61 6.54
N TYR A 123 15.05 8.80 5.50
CA TYR A 123 14.55 7.42 5.55
C TYR A 123 15.67 6.41 5.34
#